data_AF-A0A9W8AZK7-F1
#
_entry.id   AF-A0A9W8AZK7-F1
#
_cell.length_a   1.000
_cell.length_b   1.000
_cell.length_c   1.000
_cell.angle_alpha   90.00
_cell.angle_beta   90.00
_cell.angle_gamma   90.00
#
_symmetry.space_group_name_H-M   'P 1'
#
loop_
_entity.id
_entity.type
_entity.pdbx_description
1 polymer ?
#
loop_
_entity_poly.entity_id
_entity_poly.type
_entity_poly.pdbx_seq_one_letter_code
_entity_poly.pdbx_strand_id
1 'polypeptide(L)'
;MAQPGSQGVDIKSTDKKDEVVAPTPHNTPIVTAPVQNLTQASKMASGSFAPNAQLVNDLQGRLGSLIGGSSGYVESLPAEVQRRLNGLKGLQAKHAKLETKFHMEIFELEKKFLALYRPLYEKRSQIVTGQAEPTAEEVEAGKKAEDKDGAEASTPATKVDDDHEPLTGIPEFWLTCMKNHPQLDEMIT
;
A
#
# COMPACT_ATOMS: atom_id res chain seq x y z
N MET A 1 -22.61 -5.85 73.32
CA MET A 1 -22.34 -6.98 72.40
C MET A 1 -21.77 -6.37 71.13
N ALA A 2 -20.45 -6.21 71.03
CA ALA A 2 -19.45 -7.18 70.55
C ALA A 2 -19.18 -7.01 69.03
N GLN A 3 -17.98 -6.48 68.71
CA GLN A 3 -17.28 -6.50 67.40
C GLN A 3 -16.85 -7.95 67.03
N PRO A 4 -16.54 -8.30 65.76
CA PRO A 4 -15.28 -7.95 65.05
C PRO A 4 -15.50 -7.60 63.55
N GLY A 5 -14.62 -6.97 62.77
CA GLY A 5 -13.17 -7.05 62.69
C GLY A 5 -12.74 -8.10 61.65
N SER A 6 -12.44 -7.71 60.40
CA SER A 6 -11.56 -8.45 59.48
C SER A 6 -11.24 -7.58 58.25
N GLN A 7 -10.09 -6.90 58.25
CA GLN A 7 -8.90 -7.21 57.45
C GLN A 7 -9.06 -6.96 55.94
N GLY A 8 -8.22 -6.05 55.45
CA GLY A 8 -8.11 -5.71 54.04
C GLY A 8 -7.50 -6.81 53.19
N VAL A 9 -7.63 -6.62 51.89
CA VAL A 9 -6.78 -7.24 50.89
C VAL A 9 -6.58 -6.20 49.80
N ASP A 10 -5.43 -5.52 49.86
CA ASP A 10 -4.78 -4.92 48.71
C ASP A 10 -4.51 -6.02 47.68
N ILE A 11 -5.00 -5.83 46.45
CA ILE A 11 -4.60 -6.64 45.30
C ILE A 11 -3.91 -5.72 44.30
N LYS A 12 -2.66 -5.36 44.62
CA LYS A 12 -1.63 -5.21 43.60
C LYS A 12 -0.97 -6.58 43.43
N SER A 13 -1.31 -7.29 42.36
CA SER A 13 -0.35 -8.13 41.64
C SER A 13 -0.93 -8.60 40.30
N THR A 14 -0.29 -8.12 39.24
CA THR A 14 0.04 -8.82 38.00
C THR A 14 -0.69 -10.16 37.76
N ASP A 15 -1.60 -10.18 36.81
CA ASP A 15 -1.67 -11.31 35.89
C ASP A 15 -1.99 -10.81 34.48
N LYS A 16 -1.07 -11.17 33.60
CA LYS A 16 -0.97 -10.83 32.20
C LYS A 16 -2.04 -11.64 31.48
N LYS A 17 -3.16 -11.00 31.13
CA LYS A 17 -4.10 -11.56 30.15
C LYS A 17 -3.93 -10.79 28.86
N ASP A 18 -3.11 -11.39 28.01
CA ASP A 18 -3.03 -11.14 26.58
C ASP A 18 -4.44 -11.20 25.99
N GLU A 19 -5.14 -10.05 25.93
CA GLU A 19 -6.23 -9.87 24.99
C GLU A 19 -5.61 -9.70 23.61
N VAL A 20 -5.31 -10.85 23.02
CA VAL A 20 -5.13 -11.04 21.58
C VAL A 20 -6.45 -10.64 20.92
N VAL A 21 -6.65 -9.34 20.73
CA VAL A 21 -7.66 -8.84 19.81
C VAL A 21 -7.17 -9.23 18.42
N ALA A 22 -7.95 -10.13 17.81
CA ALA A 22 -7.60 -10.83 16.59
C ALA A 22 -7.08 -9.86 15.50
N PRO A 23 -6.01 -10.25 14.79
CA PRO A 23 -5.57 -9.51 13.61
C PRO A 23 -6.73 -9.46 12.63
N THR A 24 -7.25 -8.27 12.39
CA THR A 24 -8.19 -8.07 11.29
C THR A 24 -7.52 -8.58 10.02
N PRO A 25 -8.16 -9.47 9.24
CA PRO A 25 -7.59 -9.93 7.99
C PRO A 25 -7.47 -8.69 7.09
N HIS A 26 -6.25 -8.19 6.99
CA HIS A 26 -5.83 -7.14 6.09
C HIS A 26 -6.00 -7.65 4.66
N ASN A 27 -7.16 -7.37 4.07
CA ASN A 27 -7.39 -7.56 2.64
C ASN A 27 -8.20 -6.38 2.08
N THR A 28 -7.72 -5.16 2.34
CA THR A 28 -8.04 -4.02 1.48
C THR A 28 -6.89 -3.91 0.49
N PRO A 29 -7.00 -4.47 -0.73
CA PRO A 29 -5.97 -4.26 -1.73
C PRO A 29 -5.89 -2.75 -2.03
N ILE A 30 -4.73 -2.15 -1.75
CA ILE A 30 -4.36 -0.77 -2.13
C ILE A 30 -4.32 -0.59 -3.66
N VAL A 31 -4.38 -1.69 -4.40
CA VAL A 31 -4.53 -1.72 -5.85
C VAL A 31 -6.01 -1.93 -6.15
N THR A 32 -6.68 -0.95 -6.76
CA THR A 32 -7.90 -1.23 -7.52
C THR A 32 -7.51 -2.30 -8.53
N ALA A 33 -7.95 -3.54 -8.31
CA ALA A 33 -7.67 -4.63 -9.23
C ALA A 33 -8.03 -4.12 -10.64
N PRO A 34 -7.11 -4.15 -11.62
CA PRO A 34 -7.48 -3.79 -12.98
C PRO A 34 -8.64 -4.70 -13.34
N VAL A 35 -9.73 -4.12 -13.84
CA VAL A 35 -10.89 -4.87 -14.32
C VAL A 35 -10.52 -5.54 -15.64
N GLN A 36 -9.53 -6.43 -15.60
CA GLN A 36 -9.03 -7.20 -16.71
C GLN A 36 -9.46 -8.64 -16.47
N ASN A 37 -10.73 -8.93 -16.78
CA ASN A 37 -11.07 -10.16 -17.51
C ASN A 37 -12.53 -10.34 -18.00
N LEU A 38 -13.28 -9.27 -18.26
CA LEU A 38 -14.47 -9.43 -19.11
C LEU A 38 -14.10 -9.73 -20.58
N THR A 39 -12.85 -9.44 -20.97
CA THR A 39 -12.31 -9.69 -22.31
C THR A 39 -11.78 -11.11 -22.53
N GLN A 40 -11.57 -11.92 -21.49
CA GLN A 40 -11.17 -13.33 -21.67
C GLN A 40 -12.38 -14.28 -21.70
N ALA A 41 -13.54 -13.86 -21.17
CA ALA A 41 -14.80 -14.59 -21.32
C ALA A 41 -15.35 -14.57 -22.76
N SER A 42 -14.93 -13.60 -23.59
CA SER A 42 -15.39 -13.50 -24.98
C SER A 42 -14.73 -14.50 -25.95
N LYS A 43 -13.67 -15.22 -25.53
CA LYS A 43 -12.98 -16.21 -26.39
C LYS A 43 -13.56 -17.63 -26.31
N MET A 44 -14.53 -17.90 -25.43
CA MET A 44 -15.16 -19.23 -25.28
C MET A 44 -16.60 -19.30 -25.84
N ALA A 45 -17.11 -18.21 -26.41
CA ALA A 45 -18.42 -18.19 -27.06
C ALA A 45 -18.29 -17.96 -28.57
N SER A 46 -17.53 -18.82 -29.26
CA SER A 46 -17.60 -18.96 -30.73
C SER A 46 -18.82 -19.80 -31.15
N GLY A 47 -19.95 -19.63 -30.44
CA GLY A 47 -21.25 -20.10 -30.87
C GLY A 47 -21.93 -18.99 -31.66
N SER A 48 -21.89 -19.13 -32.98
CA SER A 48 -22.55 -18.31 -34.00
C SER A 48 -23.70 -17.42 -33.48
N PHE A 49 -23.37 -16.17 -33.14
CA PHE A 49 -24.32 -15.08 -33.05
C PHE A 49 -23.79 -14.01 -34.00
N ALA A 50 -24.46 -13.82 -35.14
CA ALA A 50 -24.16 -12.69 -36.01
C ALA A 50 -24.27 -11.41 -35.18
N PRO A 51 -23.22 -10.55 -35.11
CA PRO A 51 -23.32 -9.31 -34.38
C PRO A 51 -24.25 -8.40 -35.18
N ASN A 52 -25.50 -8.28 -34.74
CA ASN A 52 -26.29 -7.11 -35.11
C ASN A 52 -25.55 -5.90 -34.55
N ALA A 53 -24.72 -5.26 -35.37
CA ALA A 53 -23.92 -4.09 -34.99
C ALA A 53 -24.81 -2.98 -34.40
N GLN A 54 -26.07 -2.92 -34.84
CA GLN A 54 -27.10 -2.07 -34.25
C GLN A 54 -27.40 -2.43 -32.79
N LEU A 55 -27.57 -3.73 -32.46
CA LEU A 55 -27.77 -4.17 -31.07
C LEU A 55 -26.55 -3.88 -30.19
N VAL A 56 -25.33 -4.07 -30.70
CA VAL A 56 -24.11 -3.78 -29.94
C VAL A 56 -23.96 -2.27 -29.69
N ASN A 57 -24.25 -1.43 -30.69
CA ASN A 57 -24.25 0.03 -30.54
C ASN A 57 -25.36 0.52 -29.61
N ASP A 58 -26.56 -0.06 -29.68
CA ASP A 58 -27.68 0.27 -28.80
C ASP A 58 -27.39 -0.13 -27.34
N LEU A 59 -26.75 -1.29 -27.12
CA LEU A 59 -26.28 -1.71 -25.80
C LEU A 59 -25.19 -0.79 -25.28
N GLN A 60 -24.21 -0.43 -26.11
CA GLN A 60 -23.13 0.50 -25.74
C GLN A 60 -23.70 1.88 -25.37
N GLY A 61 -24.71 2.37 -26.10
CA GLY A 61 -25.39 3.64 -25.81
C GLY A 61 -26.20 3.61 -24.51
N ARG A 62 -26.96 2.52 -24.26
CA ARG A 62 -27.72 2.35 -23.02
C ARG A 62 -26.83 2.15 -21.80
N LEU A 63 -25.75 1.37 -21.93
CA LEU A 63 -24.76 1.19 -20.86
C LEU A 63 -24.00 2.50 -20.60
N GLY A 64 -23.68 3.25 -21.64
CA GLY A 64 -23.12 4.61 -21.53
C GLY A 64 -24.02 5.56 -20.75
N SER A 65 -25.34 5.50 -20.96
CA SER A 65 -26.32 6.28 -20.19
C SER A 65 -26.51 5.80 -18.75
N LEU A 66 -26.20 4.53 -18.45
CA LEU A 66 -26.35 3.94 -17.12
C LEU A 66 -25.12 4.16 -16.23
N ILE A 67 -23.96 4.45 -16.84
CA ILE A 67 -22.74 4.84 -16.12
C ILE A 67 -22.98 6.21 -15.49
N GLY A 68 -23.09 6.24 -14.16
CA GLY A 68 -23.29 7.47 -13.38
C GLY A 68 -24.75 7.94 -13.25
N GLY A 69 -25.71 7.30 -13.92
CA GLY A 69 -27.15 7.57 -13.80
C GLY A 69 -27.86 6.56 -12.89
N SER A 70 -29.02 6.92 -12.32
CA SER A 70 -29.86 5.93 -11.65
C SER A 70 -30.57 5.08 -12.71
N SER A 71 -30.57 3.77 -12.52
CA SER A 71 -31.25 2.83 -13.42
C SER A 71 -32.78 2.88 -13.31
N GLY A 72 -33.35 3.84 -12.56
CA GLY A 72 -34.77 3.90 -12.20
C GLY A 72 -35.23 2.82 -11.21
N TYR A 73 -34.39 1.81 -10.95
CA TYR A 73 -34.73 0.69 -10.08
C TYR A 73 -35.02 1.14 -8.66
N VAL A 74 -34.17 1.99 -8.08
CA VAL A 74 -34.31 2.46 -6.70
C VAL A 74 -35.59 3.29 -6.53
N GLU A 75 -35.94 4.08 -7.54
CA GLU A 75 -37.13 4.91 -7.60
C GLU A 75 -38.41 4.09 -7.76
N SER A 76 -38.33 2.92 -8.40
CA SER A 76 -39.46 1.98 -8.57
C SER A 76 -39.79 1.18 -7.31
N LEU A 77 -38.92 1.17 -6.29
CA LEU A 77 -39.13 0.39 -5.07
C LEU A 77 -40.21 1.00 -4.17
N PRO A 78 -40.93 0.19 -3.37
CA PRO A 78 -41.88 0.70 -2.37
C PRO A 78 -41.23 1.70 -1.38
N ALA A 79 -42.03 2.66 -0.90
CA ALA A 79 -41.56 3.73 -0.01
C ALA A 79 -40.86 3.21 1.26
N GLU A 80 -41.29 2.08 1.82
CA GLU A 80 -40.64 1.45 2.97
C GLU A 80 -39.20 1.02 2.67
N VAL A 81 -38.95 0.47 1.48
CA VAL A 81 -37.63 0.01 1.05
C VAL A 81 -36.73 1.22 0.76
N GLN A 82 -37.26 2.26 0.10
CA GLN A 82 -36.53 3.51 -0.12
C GLN A 82 -36.11 4.17 1.19
N ARG A 83 -36.98 4.17 2.21
CA ARG A 83 -36.64 4.67 3.56
C ARG A 83 -35.47 3.91 4.18
N ARG A 84 -35.44 2.58 4.06
CA ARG A 84 -34.32 1.75 4.55
C ARG A 84 -33.02 2.06 3.79
N LEU A 85 -33.08 2.20 2.47
CA LEU A 85 -31.93 2.57 1.64
C LEU A 85 -31.36 3.95 2.02
N ASN A 86 -32.23 4.93 2.24
CA ASN A 86 -31.81 6.26 2.72
C ASN A 86 -31.19 6.19 4.12
N GLY A 87 -31.71 5.34 5.00
CA GLY A 87 -31.08 5.01 6.28
C GLY A 87 -29.65 4.47 6.08
N LEU A 88 -29.48 3.46 5.23
CA LEU A 88 -28.17 2.88 4.91
C LEU A 88 -27.18 3.90 4.32
N LYS A 89 -27.64 4.78 3.42
CA LYS A 89 -26.80 5.90 2.92
C LYS A 89 -26.31 6.80 4.05
N GLY A 90 -27.17 7.06 5.05
CA GLY A 90 -26.78 7.80 6.25
C GLY A 90 -25.72 7.09 7.09
N LEU A 91 -25.80 5.75 7.22
CA LEU A 91 -24.75 4.96 7.87
C LEU A 91 -23.45 4.98 7.06
N GLN A 92 -23.53 4.85 5.73
CA GLN A 92 -22.36 4.93 4.85
C GLN A 92 -21.65 6.29 4.97
N ALA A 93 -22.40 7.38 5.08
CA ALA A 93 -21.82 8.70 5.31
C ALA A 93 -21.09 8.81 6.66
N LYS A 94 -21.57 8.11 7.70
CA LYS A 94 -20.84 8.03 8.99
C LYS A 94 -19.57 7.19 8.86
N HIS A 95 -19.63 6.07 8.12
CA HIS A 95 -18.45 5.26 7.83
C HIS A 95 -17.38 6.06 7.10
N ALA A 96 -17.73 6.78 6.03
CA ALA A 96 -16.81 7.62 5.28
C ALA A 96 -16.12 8.69 6.14
N LYS A 97 -16.84 9.27 7.12
CA LYS A 97 -16.25 10.21 8.09
C LYS A 97 -15.22 9.54 9.00
N LEU A 98 -15.46 8.30 9.42
CA LEU A 98 -14.51 7.53 10.23
C LEU A 98 -13.28 7.15 9.40
N GLU A 99 -13.51 6.69 8.17
CA GLU A 99 -12.45 6.38 7.21
C GLU A 99 -11.57 7.59 6.89
N THR A 100 -12.15 8.79 6.81
CA THR A 100 -11.36 10.02 6.67
C THR A 100 -10.42 10.22 7.86
N LYS A 101 -10.90 10.02 9.10
CA LYS A 101 -10.06 10.13 10.30
C LYS A 101 -8.95 9.09 10.31
N PHE A 102 -9.26 7.85 9.92
CA PHE A 102 -8.27 6.78 9.80
C PHE A 102 -7.15 7.15 8.83
N HIS A 103 -7.47 7.69 7.65
CA HIS A 103 -6.45 8.15 6.71
C HIS A 103 -5.64 9.34 7.24
N MET A 104 -6.25 10.24 8.03
CA MET A 104 -5.50 11.32 8.69
C MET A 104 -4.50 10.75 9.72
N GLU A 105 -4.88 9.74 10.49
CA GLU A 105 -3.97 9.10 11.45
C GLU A 105 -2.83 8.36 10.74
N ILE A 106 -3.10 7.67 9.63
CA ILE A 106 -2.06 7.09 8.78
C ILE A 106 -1.11 8.20 8.29
N PHE A 107 -1.65 9.31 7.80
CA PHE A 107 -0.84 10.41 7.29
C PHE A 107 0.06 11.03 8.38
N GLU A 108 -0.46 11.20 9.59
CA GLU A 108 0.34 11.66 10.74
C GLU A 108 1.45 10.66 11.09
N LEU A 109 1.16 9.36 11.00
CA LEU A 109 2.14 8.30 11.20
C LEU A 109 3.23 8.33 10.13
N GLU A 110 2.85 8.40 8.85
CA GLU A 110 3.77 8.54 7.73
C GLU A 110 4.68 9.75 7.90
N LYS A 111 4.11 10.91 8.30
CA LYS A 111 4.89 12.12 8.58
C LYS A 111 5.89 11.91 9.71
N LYS A 112 5.50 11.21 10.79
CA LYS A 112 6.40 10.89 11.91
C LYS A 112 7.58 10.02 11.44
N PHE A 113 7.32 8.97 10.67
CA PHE A 113 8.37 8.08 10.18
C PHE A 113 9.23 8.73 9.09
N LEU A 114 8.65 9.57 8.23
CA LEU A 114 9.41 10.36 7.27
C LEU A 114 10.44 11.27 7.96
N ALA A 115 10.12 11.84 9.13
CA ALA A 115 11.07 12.62 9.90
C ALA A 115 12.26 11.77 10.42
N LEU A 116 12.01 10.50 10.76
CA LEU A 116 13.06 9.55 11.16
C LEU A 116 13.92 9.09 9.97
N TYR A 117 13.32 8.95 8.78
CA TYR A 117 14.05 8.58 7.56
C TYR A 117 14.86 9.73 6.96
N ARG A 118 14.43 10.99 7.15
CA ARG A 118 15.08 12.18 6.59
C ARG A 118 16.60 12.23 6.82
N PRO A 119 17.16 12.06 8.04
CA PRO A 119 18.61 12.08 8.24
C PRO A 119 19.34 10.96 7.48
N LEU A 120 18.71 9.79 7.33
CA LEU A 120 19.29 8.67 6.57
C LEU A 120 19.31 9.00 5.07
N TYR A 121 18.25 9.62 4.54
CA TYR A 121 18.20 10.05 3.14
C TYR A 121 19.19 11.17 2.84
N GLU A 122 19.34 12.12 3.75
CA GLU A 122 20.33 13.20 3.65
C GLU A 122 21.75 12.63 3.61
N LYS A 123 22.08 11.72 4.54
CA LYS A 123 23.38 11.05 4.55
C LYS A 123 23.65 10.25 3.28
N ARG A 124 22.65 9.48 2.80
CA ARG A 124 22.76 8.75 1.53
C ARG A 124 22.99 9.71 0.36
N SER A 125 22.29 10.85 0.31
CA SER A 125 22.48 11.87 -0.71
C SER A 125 23.90 12.43 -0.72
N GLN A 126 24.45 12.72 0.47
CA GLN A 126 25.83 13.19 0.62
C GLN A 126 26.85 12.15 0.13
N ILE A 127 26.65 10.87 0.43
CA ILE A 127 27.51 9.78 -0.05
C ILE A 127 27.41 9.63 -1.58
N VAL A 128 26.19 9.58 -2.12
CA VAL A 128 25.97 9.43 -3.57
C VAL A 128 26.58 10.58 -4.36
N THR A 129 26.53 11.80 -3.83
CA THR A 129 27.13 12.98 -4.47
C THR A 129 28.62 13.17 -4.17
N GLY A 130 29.21 12.34 -3.31
CA GLY A 130 30.63 12.42 -2.92
C GLY A 130 30.97 13.55 -1.95
N GLN A 131 29.97 14.15 -1.29
CA GLN A 131 30.17 15.17 -0.25
C GLN A 131 30.63 14.59 1.09
N ALA A 132 30.33 13.31 1.36
CA ALA A 132 30.72 12.61 2.57
C ALA A 132 31.09 11.16 2.25
N GLU A 133 32.13 10.65 2.90
CA GLU A 133 32.52 9.23 2.80
C GLU A 133 31.79 8.38 3.87
N PRO A 134 31.42 7.12 3.56
CA PRO A 134 30.88 6.19 4.55
C PRO A 134 31.85 5.91 5.69
N THR A 135 31.36 5.75 6.92
CA THR A 135 32.23 5.33 8.03
C THR A 135 32.54 3.83 7.97
N ALA A 136 33.64 3.40 8.59
CA ALA A 136 34.02 2.00 8.63
C ALA A 136 32.92 1.10 9.25
N GLU A 137 32.21 1.60 10.26
CA GLU A 137 31.07 0.92 10.88
C GLU A 137 29.89 0.73 9.93
N GLU A 138 29.59 1.73 9.09
CA GLU A 138 28.51 1.65 8.10
C GLU A 138 28.82 0.65 6.99
N VAL A 139 30.08 0.59 6.56
CA VAL A 139 30.55 -0.40 5.58
C VAL A 139 30.48 -1.82 6.16
N GLU A 140 30.89 -2.00 7.42
CA GLU A 140 30.80 -3.30 8.08
C GLU A 140 29.34 -3.73 8.29
N ALA A 141 28.47 -2.81 8.68
CA ALA A 141 27.04 -3.06 8.82
C ALA A 141 26.39 -3.44 7.49
N GLY A 142 26.77 -2.78 6.38
CA GLY A 142 26.30 -3.11 5.03
C GLY A 142 26.68 -4.53 4.60
N LYS A 143 27.95 -4.91 4.78
CA LYS A 143 28.43 -6.27 4.47
C LYS A 143 27.69 -7.35 5.26
N LYS A 144 27.48 -7.12 6.56
CA LYS A 144 26.72 -8.03 7.42
C LYS A 144 25.24 -8.14 7.06
N ALA A 145 24.67 -7.12 6.40
CA ALA A 145 23.30 -7.14 5.93
C ALA A 145 23.16 -7.99 4.65
N GLU A 146 24.09 -7.84 3.70
CA GLU A 146 24.13 -8.67 2.48
C GLU A 146 24.28 -10.17 2.80
N ASP A 147 25.13 -10.52 3.77
CA ASP A 147 25.35 -11.92 4.18
C ASP A 147 24.08 -12.59 4.76
N LYS A 148 23.13 -11.82 5.30
CA LYS A 148 21.90 -12.34 5.93
C LYS A 148 20.76 -12.54 4.95
N ASP A 149 20.73 -11.79 3.85
CA ASP A 149 19.67 -11.87 2.85
C ASP A 149 19.95 -12.91 1.75
N GLY A 150 21.03 -13.69 1.87
CA GLY A 150 21.29 -14.86 1.02
C GLY A 150 21.40 -14.55 -0.48
N ALA A 151 21.61 -13.28 -0.82
CA ALA A 151 21.83 -12.85 -2.20
C ALA A 151 23.26 -13.23 -2.58
N GLU A 152 23.42 -14.43 -3.15
CA GLU A 152 24.58 -14.85 -3.95
C GLU A 152 24.70 -13.94 -5.19
N ALA A 153 25.16 -12.71 -4.97
CA ALA A 153 25.67 -11.82 -6.00
C ALA A 153 27.05 -11.32 -5.55
N SER A 154 27.92 -12.25 -5.13
CA SER A 154 29.35 -12.00 -5.12
C SER A 154 29.83 -11.85 -6.56
N THR A 155 29.72 -10.65 -7.12
CA THR A 155 30.64 -10.25 -8.18
C THR A 155 32.05 -10.33 -7.58
N PRO A 156 33.00 -11.03 -8.22
CA PRO A 156 34.34 -11.15 -7.67
C PRO A 156 34.89 -9.74 -7.45
N ALA A 157 35.43 -9.50 -6.25
CA ALA A 157 36.21 -8.31 -5.93
C ALA A 157 37.37 -8.21 -6.91
N THR A 158 37.09 -7.61 -8.06
CA THR A 158 38.08 -7.27 -9.07
C THR A 158 38.87 -6.16 -8.41
N LYS A 159 40.13 -6.46 -8.07
CA LYS A 159 41.09 -5.43 -7.70
C LYS A 159 41.18 -4.50 -8.90
N VAL A 160 40.46 -3.38 -8.84
CA VAL A 160 40.53 -2.34 -9.85
C VAL A 160 41.85 -1.63 -9.60
N ASP A 161 42.72 -1.66 -10.61
CA ASP A 161 43.96 -0.92 -10.66
C ASP A 161 43.72 0.58 -10.35
N ASP A 162 44.64 1.14 -9.59
CA ASP A 162 44.65 2.49 -9.00
C ASP A 162 44.97 3.59 -10.04
N ASP A 163 44.40 3.48 -11.24
CA ASP A 163 44.66 4.34 -12.42
C ASP A 163 43.37 5.00 -12.96
N HIS A 164 42.41 5.29 -12.07
CA HIS A 164 41.26 6.13 -12.40
C HIS A 164 41.34 7.45 -11.62
N GLU A 165 41.09 8.58 -12.29
CA GLU A 165 40.89 9.89 -11.66
C GLU A 165 39.96 9.76 -10.45
N PRO A 166 40.15 10.55 -9.37
CA PRO A 166 39.34 10.43 -8.16
C PRO A 166 37.86 10.62 -8.48
N LEU A 167 37.13 9.50 -8.52
CA LEU A 167 35.69 9.51 -8.75
C LEU A 167 35.02 10.05 -7.50
N THR A 168 34.33 11.19 -7.65
CA THR A 168 33.59 11.81 -6.56
C THR A 168 32.18 11.21 -6.50
N GLY A 169 31.86 10.48 -5.44
CA GLY A 169 30.54 9.89 -5.23
C GLY A 169 30.27 8.65 -6.09
N ILE A 170 28.98 8.40 -6.40
CA ILE A 170 28.52 7.23 -7.16
C ILE A 170 27.84 7.69 -8.45
N PRO A 171 28.52 7.61 -9.61
CA PRO A 171 27.96 8.00 -10.90
C PRO A 171 26.70 7.20 -11.26
N GLU A 172 25.73 7.86 -11.90
CA GLU A 172 24.49 7.24 -12.42
C GLU A 172 23.68 6.43 -11.40
N PHE A 173 23.87 6.67 -10.08
CA PHE A 173 23.23 5.89 -9.02
C PHE A 173 21.70 5.86 -9.18
N TRP A 174 21.06 7.03 -9.22
CA TRP A 174 19.60 7.12 -9.31
C TRP A 174 19.07 6.64 -10.67
N LEU A 175 19.80 6.89 -11.76
CA LEU A 175 19.42 6.38 -13.08
C LEU A 175 19.41 4.85 -13.08
N THR A 176 20.46 4.24 -12.54
CA THR A 176 20.58 2.78 -12.41
C THR A 176 19.45 2.23 -11.54
N CYS A 177 19.15 2.87 -10.40
CA CYS A 177 18.03 2.47 -9.55
C CYS A 177 16.68 2.54 -10.28
N MET A 178 16.42 3.60 -11.05
CA MET A 178 15.15 3.78 -11.76
C MET A 178 15.01 2.82 -12.94
N LYS A 179 16.10 2.51 -13.66
CA LYS A 179 16.12 1.48 -14.72
C LYS A 179 15.87 0.07 -14.19
N ASN A 180 16.26 -0.20 -12.95
CA ASN A 180 15.97 -1.48 -12.31
C ASN A 180 14.51 -1.61 -11.83
N HIS A 181 13.70 -0.53 -11.88
CA HIS A 181 12.30 -0.55 -11.49
C HIS A 181 11.40 -0.82 -12.70
N PRO A 182 10.64 -1.94 -12.75
CA PRO A 182 9.96 -2.41 -13.96
C PRO A 182 9.02 -1.39 -14.62
N GLN A 183 8.33 -0.56 -13.83
CA GLN A 183 7.39 0.44 -14.36
C GLN A 183 8.06 1.76 -14.76
N LEU A 184 9.24 2.07 -14.20
CA LEU A 184 9.91 3.34 -14.46
C LEU A 184 10.85 3.23 -15.65
N ASP A 185 11.43 2.05 -15.90
CA ASP A 185 12.33 1.81 -17.03
C ASP A 185 11.67 2.14 -18.38
N GLU A 186 10.42 1.71 -18.59
CA GLU A 186 9.65 2.00 -19.80
C GLU A 186 9.43 3.51 -20.04
N MET A 187 9.53 4.33 -19.00
CA MET A 187 9.33 5.78 -19.06
C MET A 187 10.62 6.57 -19.34
N ILE A 188 11.79 5.93 -19.27
CA ILE A 188 13.10 6.57 -19.44
C ILE A 188 13.56 6.40 -20.89
N THR A 189 13.90 7.49 -21.58
CA THR A 189 14.34 7.52 -22.99
C THR A 189 15.75 8.08 -23.13
#